data_AF-A0A529SE33-F1
#
_entry.id   AF-A0A529SE33-F1
#
_cell.length_a   1.000
_cell.length_b   1.000
_cell.length_c   1.000
_cell.angle_alpha   90.00
_cell.angle_beta   90.00
_cell.angle_gamma   90.00
#
_symmetry.space_group_name_H-M   'P 1'
#
loop_
_entity.id
_entity.type
_entity.pdbx_description
1 polymer ?
#
loop_
_entity_poly.entity_id
_entity_poly.type
_entity_poly.pdbx_seq_one_letter_code
_entity_poly.pdbx_strand_id
1 'polypeptide(L)'
;TETILKNIRVLAIDQTIQEDEEGKKTRVGQTATLELTPQQAEIITVAQQMADRLTLALRPITDIHEKNADEADYLVNGNGRRGTVRLIKSGEVSEVGARK
;
A
#
# COMPACT_ATOMS: atom_id res chain seq x y z
N THR A 1 12.69 11.82 9.36
CA THR A 1 12.30 10.40 9.50
C THR A 1 12.51 9.72 8.18
N GLU A 2 13.14 8.55 8.18
CA GLU A 2 13.40 7.77 6.96
C GLU A 2 12.47 6.55 6.93
N THR A 3 11.93 6.22 5.75
CA THR A 3 11.06 5.05 5.59
C THR A 3 11.87 3.86 5.09
N ILE A 4 12.08 2.87 5.95
CA ILE A 4 12.88 1.68 5.63
C ILE A 4 12.07 0.55 4.98
N LEU A 5 10.75 0.49 5.23
CA LEU A 5 9.84 -0.50 4.68
C LEU A 5 8.47 0.14 4.42
N LYS A 6 7.77 -0.34 3.38
CA LYS A 6 6.43 0.12 3.00
C LYS A 6 5.52 -1.08 2.74
N ASN A 7 4.22 -0.87 2.92
CA ASN A 7 3.18 -1.87 2.62
C ASN A 7 3.41 -3.24 3.28
N ILE A 8 4.01 -3.26 4.47
CA ILE A 8 4.13 -4.48 5.27
C ILE A 8 2.80 -4.76 5.97
N ARG A 9 2.49 -6.04 6.15
CA ARG A 9 1.24 -6.46 6.76
C ARG A 9 1.39 -6.57 8.27
N VAL A 10 0.44 -5.98 8.99
CA VAL A 10 0.32 -6.08 10.45
C VAL A 10 -0.67 -7.19 10.77
N LEU A 11 -0.26 -8.17 11.57
CA LEU A 11 -1.09 -9.31 12.01
C LEU A 11 -1.89 -8.96 13.26
N ALA A 12 -1.25 -8.28 14.20
CA ALA A 12 -1.87 -7.89 15.47
C ALA A 12 -1.32 -6.56 15.96
N ILE A 13 -2.15 -5.83 16.70
CA ILE A 13 -1.75 -4.64 17.46
C ILE A 13 -2.23 -4.87 18.88
N ASP A 14 -1.29 -4.90 19.82
CA ASP A 14 -1.56 -4.91 21.24
C ASP A 14 -1.43 -3.49 21.77
N GLN A 15 -2.45 -3.04 22.51
CA GLN A 15 -2.51 -1.70 23.07
C GLN A 15 -2.94 -1.81 24.52
N THR A 16 -2.11 -1.32 25.44
CA THR A 16 -2.47 -1.31 26.85
C THR A 16 -3.42 -0.15 27.10
N ILE A 17 -4.61 -0.43 27.61
CA ILE A 17 -5.55 0.60 28.06
C ILE A 17 -5.24 0.86 29.53
N GLN A 18 -4.84 2.08 29.85
CA GLN A 18 -4.70 2.54 31.23
C GLN A 18 -5.86 3.48 31.55
N GLU A 19 -6.38 3.38 32.77
CA GLU A 19 -7.36 4.32 33.31
C GLU A 19 -6.60 5.26 34.23
N ASP A 20 -6.65 6.56 33.96
CA ASP A 20 -6.06 7.57 34.84
C ASP A 20 -6.92 7.79 36.10
N GLU A 21 -6.41 8.58 37.05
CA GLU A 21 -7.09 8.86 38.33
C GLU A 21 -8.46 9.55 38.15
N GLU A 22 -8.73 10.09 36.96
CA GLU A 22 -9.96 10.77 36.57
C GLU A 22 -10.95 9.84 35.84
N GLY A 23 -10.62 8.55 35.71
CA GLY A 23 -11.45 7.53 35.06
C GLY A 23 -11.36 7.55 33.52
N LYS A 24 -10.41 8.30 32.96
CA LYS A 24 -10.25 8.42 31.51
C LYS A 24 -9.31 7.32 31.01
N LYS A 25 -9.86 6.52 30.09
CA LYS A 25 -9.14 5.45 29.41
C LYS A 25 -8.19 6.05 28.38
N THR A 26 -6.91 6.08 28.71
CA THR A 26 -5.83 6.47 27.80
C THR A 26 -5.13 5.22 27.27
N ARG A 27 -4.78 5.26 25.99
CA ARG A 27 -4.15 4.14 25.29
C ARG A 27 -2.64 4.32 25.38
N VAL A 28 -1.96 3.45 26.12
CA VAL A 28 -0.53 3.57 26.43
C VAL A 28 0.22 2.40 25.80
N GLY A 29 1.13 2.71 24.87
CA GLY A 29 1.91 1.70 24.16
C GLY A 29 1.13 1.03 23.03
N GLN A 30 1.82 0.80 21.92
CA GLN A 30 1.31 0.00 20.81
C GLN A 30 2.43 -0.97 20.41
N THR A 31 2.21 -2.26 20.61
CA THR A 31 3.09 -3.32 20.10
C THR A 31 2.43 -3.89 18.86
N ALA A 32 3.18 -4.04 17.76
CA ALA A 32 2.65 -4.63 16.54
C ALA A 32 3.37 -5.94 16.22
N THR A 33 2.61 -6.97 15.85
CA THR A 33 3.13 -8.21 15.27
C THR A 33 3.04 -8.11 13.76
N LEU A 34 4.15 -8.29 13.06
CA LEU A 34 4.27 -8.05 11.62
C LEU A 34 4.46 -9.36 10.86
N GLU A 35 3.82 -9.49 9.70
CA GLU A 35 4.09 -10.56 8.73
C GLU A 35 5.18 -10.06 7.77
N LEU A 36 6.38 -10.60 7.92
CA LEU A 36 7.58 -10.15 7.20
C LEU A 36 8.24 -11.31 6.45
N THR A 37 8.90 -10.99 5.34
CA THR A 37 9.85 -11.92 4.72
C THR A 37 11.15 -12.00 5.55
N PRO A 38 11.98 -13.05 5.40
CA PRO A 38 13.27 -13.15 6.10
C PRO A 38 14.15 -11.91 5.89
N GLN A 39 14.25 -11.42 4.65
CA GLN A 39 15.02 -10.22 4.32
C GLN A 39 14.48 -8.96 5.03
N GLN A 40 13.15 -8.81 5.12
CA GLN A 40 12.55 -7.66 5.83
C GLN A 40 12.80 -7.71 7.35
N ALA A 41 12.81 -8.90 7.94
CA ALA A 41 13.12 -9.09 9.36
C ALA A 41 14.57 -8.71 9.68
N GLU A 42 15.52 -9.05 8.81
CA GLU A 42 16.92 -8.61 8.93
C GLU A 42 17.04 -7.08 8.87
N ILE A 43 16.37 -6.44 7.90
CA ILE A 43 16.33 -4.97 7.77
C ILE A 43 15.80 -4.31 9.06
N ILE A 44 14.70 -4.83 9.61
CA ILE A 44 14.12 -4.33 10.88
C ILE A 44 15.12 -4.49 12.02
N THR A 45 15.80 -5.65 12.11
CA THR A 45 16.75 -5.94 13.19
C THR A 45 17.93 -4.99 13.16
N VAL A 46 18.50 -4.74 11.98
CA VAL A 46 19.59 -3.76 11.80
C VAL A 46 19.10 -2.34 12.11
N ALA A 47 17.92 -1.96 11.61
CA ALA A 47 17.36 -0.64 11.87
C ALA A 47 17.10 -0.38 13.36
N GLN A 48 16.67 -1.40 14.12
CA GLN A 48 16.50 -1.32 15.58
C GLN A 48 17.81 -1.08 16.32
N GLN A 49 18.94 -1.58 15.82
CA GLN A 49 20.25 -1.35 16.42
C GLN A 49 20.81 0.05 16.12
N MET A 50 20.46 0.59 14.94
CA MET A 50 20.99 1.86 14.46
C MET A 50 20.17 3.08 14.90
N ALA A 51 18.87 2.91 15.15
CA ALA A 51 17.95 4.02 15.38
C ALA A 51 17.48 4.10 16.83
N ASP A 52 17.41 5.32 17.36
CA ASP A 52 16.85 5.58 18.70
C ASP A 52 15.36 5.22 18.80
N ARG A 53 14.62 5.31 17.68
CA ARG A 53 13.18 5.02 17.63
C ARG A 53 12.73 4.52 16.27
N LEU A 54 12.02 3.39 16.27
CA LEU A 54 11.21 2.95 15.14
C LEU A 54 9.79 3.48 15.28
N THR A 55 9.20 3.98 14.19
CA THR A 55 7.81 4.46 14.18
C THR A 55 7.06 3.81 13.03
N LEU A 56 5.81 3.43 13.26
CA LEU A 56 4.93 2.83 12.26
C LEU A 56 3.81 3.80 11.92
N ALA A 57 3.54 3.97 10.62
CA ALA A 57 2.38 4.69 10.12
C ALA A 57 1.42 3.69 9.48
N LEU A 58 0.24 3.52 10.04
CA LEU A 58 -0.76 2.58 9.55
C LEU A 58 -1.51 3.17 8.35
N ARG A 59 -1.60 2.41 7.26
CA ARG A 59 -2.46 2.75 6.12
C ARG A 59 -3.88 2.23 6.38
N PRO A 60 -4.94 3.03 6.11
CA PRO A 60 -6.31 2.58 6.23
C PRO A 60 -6.58 1.33 5.39
N ILE A 61 -7.39 0.41 5.92
CA ILE A 61 -7.76 -0.82 5.21
C ILE A 61 -8.63 -0.57 3.95
N THR A 62 -9.22 0.62 3.85
CA THR A 62 -9.99 1.05 2.69
C THR A 62 -9.10 1.29 1.47
N ASP A 63 -7.85 1.72 1.69
CA ASP A 63 -6.93 2.09 0.63
C ASP A 63 -6.14 0.90 0.08
N ILE A 64 -6.27 -0.29 0.67
CA ILE A 64 -5.53 -1.50 0.23
C ILE A 64 -6.02 -1.98 -1.16
N HIS A 65 -7.24 -1.59 -1.55
CA HIS A 65 -7.86 -1.93 -2.84
C HIS A 65 -7.72 -0.84 -3.90
N GLU A 66 -7.11 0.30 -3.58
CA GLU A 66 -6.61 1.20 -4.62
C GLU A 66 -5.39 0.55 -5.25
N LYS A 67 -5.68 -0.36 -6.19
CA LYS A 67 -4.80 -0.73 -7.29
C LYS A 67 -4.22 0.60 -7.81
N ASN A 68 -2.89 0.72 -7.87
CA ASN A 68 -2.24 1.93 -8.37
C ASN A 68 -3.00 2.38 -9.62
N ALA A 69 -3.64 3.54 -9.56
CA ALA A 69 -4.51 4.05 -10.63
C ALA A 69 -3.68 4.59 -11.81
N ASP A 70 -2.56 3.93 -12.12
CA ASP A 70 -1.70 4.21 -13.28
C ASP A 70 -2.08 3.37 -14.50
N GLU A 71 -3.01 2.42 -14.34
CA GLU A 71 -3.51 1.64 -15.47
C GLU A 71 -4.84 2.21 -15.92
N ALA A 72 -4.89 2.60 -17.20
CA ALA A 72 -6.07 3.07 -17.90
C ALA A 72 -7.10 1.94 -18.11
N ASP A 73 -7.46 1.24 -17.03
CA ASP A 73 -8.47 0.18 -16.97
C ASP A 73 -9.84 0.70 -17.43
N TYR A 74 -10.05 2.03 -17.36
CA TYR A 74 -11.21 2.73 -17.92
C TYR A 74 -11.27 2.72 -19.45
N LEU A 75 -10.13 2.56 -20.15
CA LEU A 75 -10.10 2.42 -21.61
C LEU A 75 -10.52 1.02 -22.05
N VAL A 76 -10.33 0.01 -21.18
CA VAL A 76 -10.59 -1.39 -21.49
C VAL A 76 -12.01 -1.79 -21.08
N ASN A 77 -12.50 -1.27 -19.96
CA ASN A 77 -13.80 -1.66 -19.38
C ASN A 77 -14.95 -0.67 -19.68
N GLY A 78 -14.71 0.34 -20.52
CA GLY A 78 -15.72 1.31 -20.94
C GLY A 78 -16.77 0.68 -21.87
N ASN A 79 -17.89 0.23 -21.29
CA ASN A 79 -19.12 -0.08 -22.03
C ASN A 79 -19.58 1.14 -22.83
N GLY A 80 -19.27 1.21 -24.14
CA GLY A 80 -20.08 2.00 -25.06
C GLY A 80 -19.40 2.81 -26.17
N ARG A 81 -18.07 2.76 -26.37
CA ARG A 81 -17.48 3.37 -27.58
C ARG A 81 -16.53 2.39 -28.25
N ARG A 82 -16.91 1.91 -29.45
CA ARG A 82 -16.02 1.18 -30.36
C ARG A 82 -14.82 2.09 -30.64
N GLY A 83 -13.74 1.91 -29.90
CA GLY A 83 -12.48 2.58 -30.17
C GLY A 83 -11.84 1.92 -31.39
N THR A 84 -11.63 2.67 -32.45
CA THR A 84 -10.67 2.26 -33.48
C THR A 84 -9.26 2.57 -32.97
N VAL A 85 -8.40 1.56 -32.99
CA VAL A 85 -6.99 1.74 -32.62
C VAL A 85 -6.24 2.12 -33.89
N ARG A 86 -5.72 3.34 -33.93
CA ARG A 86 -4.86 3.82 -35.01
C ARG A 86 -3.40 3.52 -34.67
N LEU A 87 -2.80 2.56 -35.35
CA LEU A 87 -1.38 2.23 -35.25
C LEU A 87 -0.60 3.02 -36.31
N ILE A 88 0.49 3.67 -35.91
CA ILE A 88 1.43 4.28 -36.85
C ILE A 88 2.77 3.55 -36.70
N LYS A 89 3.18 2.79 -37.72
CA LYS A 89 4.46 2.08 -37.72
C LYS A 89 5.23 2.46 -38.98
N SER A 90 6.43 3.00 -38.80
CA SER A 90 7.34 3.38 -39.91
C SER A 90 6.72 4.31 -40.97
N GLY A 91 5.84 5.23 -40.55
CA GLY A 91 5.17 6.18 -41.45
C GLY A 91 3.89 5.65 -42.10
N GLU A 92 3.55 4.37 -41.91
CA GLU A 92 2.30 3.79 -42.38
C GLU A 92 1.24 3.79 -41.27
N VAL A 93 0.04 4.28 -41.59
CA VAL A 93 -1.09 4.37 -40.65
C VAL A 93 -2.05 3.22 -40.91
N SER A 94 -2.31 2.40 -39.89
CA SER A 94 -3.27 1.30 -39.93
C SER A 94 -4.33 1.48 -38.85
N GLU A 95 -5.61 1.39 -39.23
CA GLU A 95 -6.75 1.51 -38.31
C GLU A 95 -7.38 0.13 -38.11
N VAL A 96 -7.31 -0.39 -36.88
CA VAL A 96 -7.88 -1.69 -36.53
C VAL A 96 -9.08 -1.48 -35.62
N GLY A 97 -10.26 -1.90 -36.07
CA GLY A 97 -11.45 -1.95 -35.23
C GLY A 97 -11.32 -3.09 -34.22
N ALA A 98 -11.47 -2.78 -32.93
CA ALA A 98 -11.52 -3.80 -31.88
C ALA A 98 -12.73 -4.73 -32.15
N ARG A 99 -12.46 -5.95 -32.64
CA ARG A 99 -13.48 -6.99 -32.81
C ARG A 99 -13.78 -7.64 -31.46
N LYS A 100 -15.04 -8.06 -31.35
CA LYS A 100 -15.68 -8.66 -30.18
C LYS A 100 -14.97 -9.92 -29.67
#